data_AF-A0A699K0N7-F1
#
_entry.id   AF-A0A699K0N7-F1
#
_cell.length_a   1.000
_cell.length_b   1.000
_cell.length_c   1.000
_cell.angle_alpha   90.00
_cell.angle_beta   90.00
_cell.angle_gamma   90.00
#
_symmetry.space_group_name_H-M   'P 1'
#
loop_
_entity.id
_entity.type
_entity.pdbx_description
1 polymer ?
#
loop_
_entity_poly.entity_id
_entity_poly.type
_entity_poly.pdbx_seq_one_letter_code
_entity_poly.pdbx_strand_id
1 'polypeptide(L)'
;MASRRSITRWNNNEQILLGEFWIEHSQDANIRKDQHEDIYWNLIMSDFNSRTTAPPRTKNMMMGKWTRMHGDCQRFNGIYKHLNRKSGESDADLVENAKTAYIDRHDYRRKRDATEKAYEAKRDKELAIMQCKELEFLMIDHSSLLAAKRAIIERKQAEIMRKYPDA
;
A
#
# COMPACT_ATOMS: atom_id res chain seq x y z
N MET A 1 -13.43 25.44 4.91
CA MET A 1 -13.72 24.27 4.06
C MET A 1 -12.40 23.55 3.77
N ALA A 2 -12.18 22.35 4.31
CA ALA A 2 -10.97 21.60 4.05
C ALA A 2 -11.01 21.02 2.62
N SER A 3 -10.19 21.57 1.72
CA SER A 3 -10.00 21.05 0.37
C SER A 3 -9.62 19.57 0.46
N ARG A 4 -10.35 18.68 -0.24
CA ARG A 4 -9.94 17.28 -0.37
C ARG A 4 -8.52 17.27 -0.92
N ARG A 5 -7.56 16.73 -0.15
CA ARG A 5 -6.19 16.51 -0.63
C ARG A 5 -6.28 15.70 -1.92
N SER A 6 -6.03 16.33 -3.07
CA SER A 6 -5.95 15.61 -4.33
C SER A 6 -4.72 14.72 -4.25
N ILE A 7 -4.92 13.39 -4.32
CA ILE A 7 -3.82 12.45 -4.40
C ILE A 7 -3.21 12.63 -5.78
N THR A 8 -2.16 13.44 -5.86
CA THR A 8 -1.43 13.67 -7.12
C THR A 8 -0.61 12.41 -7.42
N ARG A 9 -1.04 11.64 -8.41
CA ARG A 9 -0.36 10.40 -8.81
C ARG A 9 0.99 10.71 -9.46
N TRP A 10 1.99 9.88 -9.21
CA TRP A 10 3.29 9.95 -9.88
C TRP A 10 3.19 9.23 -11.22
N ASN A 11 3.62 9.87 -12.30
CA ASN A 11 3.76 9.20 -13.60
C ASN A 11 5.17 8.61 -13.78
N ASN A 12 5.40 7.88 -14.88
CA ASN A 12 6.69 7.21 -15.12
C ASN A 12 7.82 8.21 -15.41
N ASN A 13 7.53 9.29 -16.15
CA ASN A 13 8.54 10.31 -16.47
C ASN A 13 9.00 11.04 -15.20
N GLU A 14 8.07 11.39 -14.30
CA GLU A 14 8.40 11.98 -13.00
C GLU A 14 9.27 11.03 -12.15
N GLN A 15 9.07 9.71 -12.27
CA GLN A 15 9.87 8.73 -11.54
C GLN A 15 11.27 8.58 -12.13
N ILE A 16 11.39 8.53 -13.45
CA ILE A 16 12.68 8.50 -14.15
C ILE A 16 13.47 9.75 -13.78
N LEU A 17 12.85 10.93 -13.91
CA LEU A 17 13.45 12.22 -13.61
C LEU A 17 13.90 12.31 -12.15
N LEU A 18 13.09 11.84 -11.19
CA LEU A 18 13.49 11.76 -9.78
C LEU A 18 14.72 10.86 -9.57
N GLY A 19 14.82 9.76 -10.32
CA GLY A 19 15.98 8.88 -10.29
C GLY A 19 17.23 9.50 -10.89
N GLU A 20 17.10 10.18 -12.02
CA GLU A 20 18.19 10.92 -12.67
C GLU A 20 18.76 11.99 -11.72
N PHE A 21 17.90 12.82 -11.13
CA PHE A 21 18.34 13.82 -10.16
C PHE A 21 19.08 13.25 -8.99
N TRP A 22 18.59 12.13 -8.45
CA TRP A 22 19.28 11.47 -7.35
C TRP A 22 20.67 10.99 -7.78
N ILE A 23 20.81 10.43 -8.98
CA ILE A 23 22.11 10.01 -9.52
C ILE A 23 23.05 11.20 -9.67
N GLU A 24 22.59 12.29 -10.29
CA GLU A 24 23.36 13.53 -10.46
C GLU A 24 23.86 14.09 -9.12
N HIS A 25 22.96 14.20 -8.14
CA HIS A 25 23.27 14.81 -6.84
C HIS A 25 24.04 13.86 -5.90
N SER A 26 23.90 12.53 -6.04
CA SER A 26 24.64 11.55 -5.23
C SER A 26 26.10 11.38 -5.66
N GLN A 27 26.42 11.73 -6.90
CA GLN A 27 27.78 11.71 -7.45
C GLN A 27 28.55 13.02 -7.20
N ASP A 28 27.85 14.11 -6.84
CA ASP A 28 28.48 15.39 -6.55
C ASP A 28 29.24 15.34 -5.20
N ALA A 29 30.57 15.41 -5.29
CA ALA A 29 31.47 15.37 -4.14
C ALA A 29 31.27 16.55 -3.17
N ASN A 30 30.72 17.68 -3.64
CA ASN A 30 30.48 18.87 -2.83
C ASN A 30 29.19 18.74 -1.99
N ILE A 31 28.21 17.98 -2.47
CA ILE A 31 26.94 17.73 -1.75
C ILE A 31 27.17 16.73 -0.60
N ARG A 32 28.14 15.84 -0.78
CA ARG A 32 28.38 14.70 0.11
C ARG A 32 29.13 15.03 1.40
N LYS A 33 29.80 16.18 1.49
CA LYS A 33 30.69 16.48 2.62
C LYS A 33 29.99 17.10 3.83
N ASP A 34 29.00 17.99 3.67
CA ASP A 34 28.51 18.79 4.82
C ASP A 34 27.05 19.27 4.76
N GLN A 35 26.14 18.61 4.03
CA GLN A 35 24.72 19.04 4.01
C GLN A 35 23.81 18.21 4.92
N HIS A 36 23.05 18.89 5.78
CA HIS A 36 21.90 18.32 6.48
C HIS A 36 20.91 17.77 5.43
N GLU A 37 20.37 16.56 5.63
CA GLU A 37 19.47 15.85 4.69
C GLU A 37 18.36 16.75 4.13
N ASP A 38 17.91 17.72 4.92
CA ASP A 38 16.92 18.71 4.50
C ASP A 38 17.36 19.59 3.33
N ILE A 39 18.60 20.06 3.33
CA ILE A 39 19.14 20.93 2.28
C ILE A 39 19.24 20.15 0.97
N TYR A 40 19.72 18.91 1.03
CA TYR A 40 19.80 17.99 -0.10
C TYR A 40 18.45 17.80 -0.79
N TRP A 41 17.41 17.43 -0.02
CA TRP A 41 16.08 17.21 -0.59
C TRP A 41 15.39 18.50 -1.04
N ASN A 42 15.73 19.64 -0.44
CA ASN A 42 15.23 20.95 -0.91
C ASN A 42 15.81 21.31 -2.28
N LEU A 43 17.09 21.01 -2.54
CA LEU A 43 17.72 21.22 -3.85
C LEU A 43 17.06 20.33 -4.91
N ILE A 44 16.94 19.03 -4.64
CA ILE A 44 16.25 18.08 -5.54
C ILE A 44 14.82 18.54 -5.81
N MET A 45 14.10 19.00 -4.79
CA MET A 45 12.74 19.51 -4.94
C MET A 45 12.68 20.74 -5.84
N SER A 46 13.58 21.70 -5.63
CA SER A 46 13.63 22.92 -6.43
C SER A 46 13.93 22.59 -7.89
N ASP A 47 14.94 21.77 -8.16
CA ASP A 47 15.36 21.42 -9.52
C ASP A 47 14.27 20.60 -10.23
N PHE A 48 13.71 19.60 -9.55
CA PHE A 48 12.60 18.80 -10.09
C PHE A 48 11.38 19.64 -10.47
N ASN A 49 10.94 20.53 -9.56
CA ASN A 49 9.79 21.38 -9.82
C ASN A 49 10.06 22.40 -10.94
N SER A 50 11.33 22.77 -11.19
CA SER A 50 11.70 23.65 -12.30
C SER A 50 11.70 22.95 -13.66
N ARG A 51 11.97 21.63 -13.70
CA ARG A 51 12.04 20.83 -14.93
C ARG A 51 10.77 20.08 -15.26
N THR A 52 9.74 20.16 -14.42
CA THR A 52 8.44 19.51 -14.63
C THR A 52 7.35 20.54 -14.92
N THR A 53 6.40 20.16 -15.78
CA THR A 53 5.15 20.91 -16.00
C THR A 53 4.03 20.46 -15.05
N ALA A 54 4.29 19.43 -14.23
CA ALA A 54 3.34 18.91 -13.27
C ALA A 54 3.15 19.87 -12.07
N PRO A 55 2.05 19.72 -11.30
CA PRO A 55 1.88 20.46 -10.06
C PRO A 55 3.10 20.28 -9.13
N PRO A 56 3.58 21.36 -8.48
CA PRO A 56 4.75 21.30 -7.62
C PRO A 56 4.64 20.21 -6.55
N ARG A 57 5.69 19.40 -6.43
CA ARG A 57 5.83 18.37 -5.41
C ARG A 57 6.50 18.94 -4.18
N THR A 58 6.06 18.53 -3.01
CA THR A 58 6.73 18.88 -1.76
C THR A 58 7.87 17.90 -1.47
N LYS A 59 8.89 18.37 -0.73
CA LYS A 59 10.01 17.56 -0.25
C LYS A 59 9.58 16.20 0.33
N ASN A 60 8.57 16.20 1.21
CA ASN A 60 8.07 14.98 1.84
C ASN A 60 7.46 13.99 0.84
N MET A 61 6.80 14.49 -0.21
CA MET A 61 6.26 13.63 -1.27
C MET A 61 7.39 12.97 -2.07
N MET A 62 8.47 13.71 -2.33
CA MET A 62 9.62 13.21 -3.08
C MET A 62 10.42 12.20 -2.27
N MET A 63 10.71 12.51 -1.01
CA MET A 63 11.39 11.61 -0.09
C MET A 63 10.60 10.30 0.07
N GLY A 64 9.30 10.37 0.35
CA GLY A 64 8.45 9.18 0.48
C GLY A 64 8.35 8.37 -0.81
N LYS A 65 8.38 9.02 -1.97
CA LYS A 65 8.41 8.35 -3.27
C LYS A 65 9.75 7.67 -3.52
N TRP A 66 10.85 8.37 -3.25
CA TRP A 66 12.21 7.86 -3.39
C TRP A 66 12.45 6.66 -2.49
N THR A 67 12.10 6.71 -1.20
CA THR A 67 12.27 5.58 -0.27
C THR A 67 11.65 4.30 -0.82
N ARG A 68 10.46 4.40 -1.45
CA ARG A 68 9.80 3.26 -2.08
C ARG A 68 10.54 2.78 -3.33
N MET A 69 10.89 3.69 -4.23
CA MET A 69 11.65 3.35 -5.46
C MET A 69 13.00 2.72 -5.13
N HIS A 70 13.74 3.32 -4.20
CA HIS A 70 15.03 2.83 -3.74
C HIS A 70 14.91 1.43 -3.12
N GLY A 71 13.85 1.16 -2.35
CA GLY A 71 13.56 -0.18 -1.86
C GLY A 71 13.35 -1.21 -2.97
N ASP A 72 12.68 -0.84 -4.06
CA ASP A 72 12.52 -1.68 -5.24
C ASP A 72 13.86 -1.87 -5.99
N CYS A 73 14.67 -0.81 -6.14
CA CYS A 73 16.02 -0.88 -6.70
C CYS A 73 16.93 -1.80 -5.88
N GLN A 74 16.88 -1.75 -4.55
CA GLN A 74 17.67 -2.62 -3.68
C GLN A 74 17.28 -4.09 -3.83
N ARG A 75 15.98 -4.39 -3.94
CA ARG A 75 15.49 -5.75 -4.18
C ARG A 75 15.94 -6.27 -5.53
N PHE A 76 15.81 -5.46 -6.59
CA PHE A 76 16.31 -5.80 -7.91
C PHE A 76 17.82 -6.05 -7.88
N ASN A 77 18.60 -5.16 -7.26
CA ASN A 77 20.04 -5.30 -7.11
C ASN A 77 20.43 -6.57 -6.33
N GLY A 78 19.64 -6.91 -5.30
CA GLY A 78 19.76 -8.18 -4.60
C GLY A 78 19.63 -9.37 -5.55
N ILE A 79 18.59 -9.41 -6.37
CA ILE A 79 18.39 -10.47 -7.37
C ILE A 79 19.54 -10.50 -8.37
N TYR A 80 19.89 -9.35 -8.95
CA TYR A 80 20.96 -9.22 -9.93
C TYR A 80 22.30 -9.75 -9.40
N LYS A 81 22.67 -9.40 -8.16
CA LYS A 81 23.92 -9.88 -7.52
C LYS A 81 23.96 -11.38 -7.24
N HIS A 82 22.80 -12.03 -7.12
CA HIS A 82 22.71 -13.46 -6.81
C HIS A 82 22.42 -14.32 -8.05
N LEU A 83 22.25 -13.69 -9.21
CA LEU A 83 22.16 -14.40 -10.48
C LEU A 83 23.57 -14.78 -10.93
N ASN A 84 23.77 -16.09 -11.10
CA ASN A 84 24.98 -16.60 -11.72
C ASN A 84 24.87 -16.44 -13.23
N ARG A 85 25.86 -15.76 -13.81
CA ARG A 85 26.02 -15.64 -15.26
C ARG A 85 26.28 -17.02 -15.86
N LYS A 86 25.48 -17.42 -16.84
CA LYS A 86 25.74 -18.65 -17.59
C LYS A 86 26.79 -18.39 -18.67
N SER A 87 27.54 -19.43 -19.06
CA SER A 87 28.50 -19.32 -20.16
C SER A 87 27.79 -18.89 -21.44
N GLY A 88 28.26 -17.81 -22.06
CA GLY A 88 27.67 -17.24 -23.27
C GLY A 88 26.60 -16.16 -23.08
N GLU A 89 26.14 -15.87 -21.85
CA GLU A 89 25.21 -14.76 -21.61
C GLU A 89 25.93 -13.41 -21.62
N SER A 90 25.31 -12.39 -22.23
CA SER A 90 25.75 -11.00 -22.17
C SER A 90 25.28 -10.32 -20.87
N ASP A 91 25.82 -9.14 -20.56
CA ASP A 91 25.34 -8.34 -19.42
C ASP A 91 23.88 -7.90 -19.61
N ALA A 92 23.45 -7.69 -20.86
CA ALA A 92 22.07 -7.37 -21.18
C ALA A 92 21.13 -8.54 -20.85
N ASP A 93 21.55 -9.78 -21.16
CA ASP A 93 20.79 -10.99 -20.83
C ASP A 93 20.69 -11.17 -19.31
N LEU A 94 21.77 -10.90 -18.57
CA LEU A 94 21.78 -10.96 -17.11
C LEU A 94 20.80 -9.95 -16.49
N VAL A 95 20.74 -8.73 -17.02
CA VAL A 95 19.78 -7.71 -16.59
C VAL A 95 18.34 -8.15 -16.91
N GLU A 96 18.08 -8.72 -18.07
CA GLU A 96 16.75 -9.18 -18.47
C GLU A 96 16.28 -10.37 -17.62
N ASN A 97 17.19 -11.31 -17.33
CA ASN A 97 16.96 -12.41 -16.39
C ASN A 97 16.62 -11.88 -14.98
N ALA A 98 17.34 -10.86 -14.51
CA ALA A 98 17.08 -10.22 -13.23
C ALA A 98 15.70 -9.53 -13.18
N LYS A 99 15.30 -8.86 -14.27
CA LYS A 99 13.97 -8.24 -14.37
C LYS A 99 12.87 -9.29 -14.31
N THR A 100 13.02 -10.37 -15.08
CA THR A 100 12.04 -11.46 -15.13
C THR A 100 11.87 -12.10 -13.74
N ALA A 101 12.99 -12.42 -13.08
CA ALA A 101 12.98 -12.97 -11.72
C ALA A 101 12.38 -12.00 -10.68
N TYR A 102 12.61 -10.70 -10.84
CA TYR A 102 11.99 -9.67 -9.99
C TYR A 102 10.47 -9.65 -10.18
N ILE A 103 10.00 -9.58 -11.43
CA ILE A 103 8.57 -9.55 -11.75
C ILE A 103 7.89 -10.81 -11.20
N ASP A 104 8.41 -12.00 -11.50
CA ASP A 104 7.82 -13.27 -11.05
C ASP A 104 7.68 -13.33 -9.52
N ARG A 105 8.75 -12.98 -8.80
CA ARG A 105 8.75 -13.01 -7.34
C ARG A 105 7.80 -11.98 -6.72
N HIS A 106 7.69 -10.80 -7.32
CA HIS A 106 6.92 -9.69 -6.73
C HIS A 106 5.46 -9.66 -7.15
N ASP A 107 5.13 -10.07 -8.38
CA ASP A 107 3.74 -10.22 -8.82
C ASP A 107 3.06 -11.41 -8.15
N TYR A 108 3.79 -12.51 -7.93
CA TYR A 108 3.24 -13.65 -7.18
C TYR A 108 2.88 -13.26 -5.73
N ARG A 109 3.79 -12.54 -5.04
CA ARG A 109 3.53 -12.06 -3.68
C ARG A 109 2.32 -11.12 -3.63
N ARG A 110 2.27 -10.12 -4.53
CA ARG A 110 1.14 -9.17 -4.59
C ARG A 110 -0.18 -9.87 -4.84
N LYS A 111 -0.23 -10.83 -5.77
CA LYS A 111 -1.44 -11.61 -6.07
C LYS A 111 -1.90 -12.40 -4.84
N ARG A 112 -0.98 -13.09 -4.16
CA ARG A 112 -1.28 -13.86 -2.95
C ARG A 112 -1.82 -12.98 -1.81
N ASP A 113 -1.14 -11.89 -1.51
CA ASP A 113 -1.53 -10.99 -0.42
C ASP A 113 -2.89 -10.33 -0.73
N ALA A 114 -3.17 -10.02 -2.00
CA ALA A 114 -4.48 -9.51 -2.43
C ALA A 114 -5.59 -10.56 -2.28
N THR A 115 -5.33 -11.83 -2.61
CA THR A 115 -6.31 -12.91 -2.43
C THR A 115 -6.63 -13.17 -0.97
N GLU A 116 -5.61 -13.16 -0.10
CA GLU A 116 -5.78 -13.33 1.34
C GLU A 116 -6.59 -12.19 1.94
N LYS A 117 -6.24 -10.94 1.62
CA LYS A 117 -6.98 -9.77 2.07
C LYS A 117 -8.43 -9.75 1.58
N ALA A 118 -8.68 -10.18 0.34
CA ALA A 118 -10.04 -10.27 -0.20
C ALA A 118 -10.87 -11.33 0.53
N TYR A 119 -10.25 -12.46 0.89
CA TYR A 119 -10.90 -13.51 1.68
C TYR A 119 -11.24 -13.02 3.09
N GLU A 120 -10.29 -12.37 3.77
CA GLU A 120 -10.52 -11.79 5.10
C GLU A 120 -11.62 -10.74 5.08
N ALA A 121 -11.58 -9.80 4.13
CA ALA A 121 -12.62 -8.77 3.99
C ALA A 121 -14.01 -9.36 3.73
N LYS A 122 -14.09 -10.46 2.96
CA LYS A 122 -15.36 -11.17 2.75
C LYS A 122 -15.86 -11.80 4.05
N ARG A 123 -15.00 -12.51 4.78
CA ARG A 123 -15.34 -13.13 6.06
C ARG A 123 -15.80 -12.08 7.08
N ASP A 124 -15.10 -10.96 7.18
CA ASP A 124 -15.43 -9.89 8.12
C ASP A 124 -16.76 -9.22 7.76
N LYS A 125 -17.04 -9.04 6.46
CA LYS A 125 -18.34 -8.57 5.99
C LYS A 125 -19.47 -9.55 6.32
N GLU A 126 -19.25 -10.85 6.12
CA GLU A 126 -20.23 -11.89 6.46
C GLU A 126 -20.50 -11.92 7.97
N LEU A 127 -19.46 -11.81 8.79
CA LEU A 127 -19.57 -11.72 10.24
C LEU A 127 -20.35 -10.47 10.67
N ALA A 128 -20.02 -9.31 10.11
CA ALA A 128 -20.74 -8.06 10.37
C ALA A 128 -22.21 -8.15 9.97
N ILE A 129 -22.53 -8.77 8.83
CA ILE A 129 -23.91 -9.02 8.40
C ILE A 129 -24.64 -9.93 9.39
N MET A 130 -23.99 -10.98 9.90
CA MET A 130 -24.60 -11.84 10.92
C MET A 130 -24.86 -11.07 12.22
N GLN A 131 -23.91 -10.23 12.64
CA GLN A 131 -24.07 -9.35 13.81
C GLN A 131 -25.26 -8.39 13.61
N CYS A 132 -25.36 -7.71 12.47
CA CYS A 132 -26.49 -6.83 12.17
C CYS A 132 -27.83 -7.57 12.23
N LYS A 133 -27.91 -8.78 11.66
CA LYS A 133 -29.14 -9.60 11.70
C LYS A 133 -29.51 -10.02 13.13
N GLU A 134 -28.53 -10.35 13.96
CA GLU A 134 -28.77 -10.66 15.38
C GLU A 134 -29.27 -9.43 16.14
N LEU A 135 -28.72 -8.25 15.87
CA LEU A 135 -29.21 -6.99 16.47
C LEU A 135 -30.60 -6.60 15.97
N GLU A 136 -30.91 -6.78 14.68
CA GLU A 136 -32.26 -6.60 14.13
C GLU A 136 -33.27 -7.53 14.82
N PHE A 137 -32.86 -8.74 15.20
CA PHE A 137 -33.71 -9.68 15.93
C PHE A 137 -34.08 -9.18 17.34
N LEU A 138 -33.24 -8.35 17.97
CA LEU A 138 -33.57 -7.69 19.25
C LEU A 138 -34.71 -6.68 19.11
N MET A 139 -34.89 -6.11 17.92
CA MET A 139 -35.90 -5.08 17.66
C MET A 139 -37.30 -5.64 17.34
N ILE A 140 -37.43 -6.97 17.22
CA ILE A 140 -38.71 -7.61 16.92
C ILE A 140 -39.65 -7.49 18.12
N ASP A 141 -40.78 -6.79 17.94
CA ASP A 141 -41.87 -6.77 18.91
C ASP A 141 -42.68 -8.08 18.85
N HIS A 142 -42.63 -8.84 19.93
CA HIS A 142 -43.36 -10.10 20.11
C HIS A 142 -44.61 -9.97 20.99
N SER A 143 -44.98 -8.76 21.41
CA SER A 143 -46.12 -8.49 22.31
C SER A 143 -47.49 -8.92 21.75
N SER A 144 -47.60 -9.06 20.42
CA SER A 144 -48.80 -9.52 19.72
C SER A 144 -48.83 -11.03 19.45
N LEU A 145 -47.75 -11.76 19.77
CA LEU A 145 -47.63 -13.19 19.47
C LEU A 145 -48.20 -14.09 20.57
N LEU A 146 -48.57 -15.32 20.22
CA LEU A 146 -48.93 -16.38 21.17
C LEU A 146 -47.81 -16.62 22.18
N ALA A 147 -48.17 -16.93 23.44
CA ALA A 147 -47.22 -17.08 24.55
C ALA A 147 -46.07 -18.06 24.25
N ALA A 148 -46.35 -19.18 23.58
CA ALA A 148 -45.34 -20.15 23.17
C ALA A 148 -44.32 -19.57 22.18
N LYS A 149 -44.75 -18.69 21.26
CA LYS A 149 -43.86 -18.02 20.30
C LYS A 149 -43.06 -16.89 20.96
N ARG A 150 -43.66 -16.16 21.93
CA ARG A 150 -42.95 -15.16 22.74
C ARG A 150 -41.78 -15.76 23.49
N ALA A 151 -42.00 -16.85 24.22
CA ALA A 151 -40.96 -17.49 25.03
C ALA A 151 -39.74 -17.91 24.19
N ILE A 152 -39.96 -18.33 22.94
CA ILE A 152 -38.88 -18.69 22.00
C ILE A 152 -38.07 -17.45 21.59
N ILE A 153 -38.76 -16.34 21.26
CA ILE A 153 -38.13 -15.09 20.84
C ILE A 153 -37.36 -14.46 22.02
N GLU A 154 -37.96 -14.39 23.21
CA GLU A 154 -37.33 -13.86 24.43
C GLU A 154 -36.06 -14.61 24.79
N ARG A 155 -36.08 -15.96 24.69
CA ARG A 155 -34.89 -16.79 24.93
C ARG A 155 -33.77 -16.45 23.94
N LYS A 156 -34.11 -16.21 22.67
CA LYS A 156 -33.13 -15.87 21.64
C LYS A 156 -32.61 -14.45 21.78
N GLN A 157 -33.46 -13.49 22.16
CA GLN A 157 -33.04 -12.12 22.48
C GLN A 157 -32.11 -12.08 23.69
N ALA A 158 -32.40 -12.84 24.75
CA ALA A 158 -31.53 -12.96 25.92
C ALA A 158 -30.15 -13.58 25.57
N GLU A 159 -30.11 -14.55 24.66
CA GLU A 159 -28.85 -15.13 24.16
C GLU A 159 -28.00 -14.10 23.40
N ILE A 160 -28.64 -13.27 22.56
CA ILE A 160 -27.98 -12.22 21.79
C ILE A 160 -27.49 -11.08 22.71
N MET A 161 -28.29 -10.64 23.66
CA MET A 161 -27.91 -9.66 24.68
C MET A 161 -26.69 -10.11 25.51
N ARG A 162 -26.59 -11.42 25.81
CA ARG A 162 -25.41 -11.97 26.48
C ARG A 162 -24.16 -11.97 25.58
N LYS A 163 -24.35 -12.13 24.27
CA LYS A 163 -23.26 -12.15 23.27
C LYS A 163 -22.72 -10.74 22.99
N TYR A 164 -23.57 -9.72 23.11
CA TYR A 164 -23.22 -8.32 22.90
C TYR A 164 -23.70 -7.45 24.08
N PRO A 165 -22.98 -7.47 25.22
CA PRO A 165 -23.41 -6.79 26.44
C PRO A 165 -23.40 -5.26 26.33
N ASP A 166 -22.66 -4.70 25.37
CA ASP A 166 -22.49 -3.25 25.14
C ASP A 166 -23.25 -2.74 23.90
N ALA A 167 -24.14 -3.55 23.31
CA ALA A 167 -24.92 -3.20 22.13
C ALA A 167 -26.18 -2.37 22.44
#